data_AF-A0A1I8NV14-F1
#
_entry.id   AF-A0A1I8NV14-F1
#
_cell.length_a   1.000
_cell.length_b   1.000
_cell.length_c   1.000
_cell.angle_alpha   90.00
_cell.angle_beta   90.00
_cell.angle_gamma   90.00
#
_symmetry.space_group_name_H-M   'P 1'
#
loop_
_entity.id
_entity.type
_entity.pdbx_description
1 polymer ?
#
loop_
_entity_poly.entity_id
_entity_poly.type
_entity_poly.pdbx_seq_one_letter_code
_entity_poly.pdbx_strand_id
1 'polypeptide(L)'
;MLFGFGSLFKAKTIIKKFTQYAQDYGKNLMVYSGPFLFLVTSDPITIKDILTSKNCICKPDLVYDGLRHVIGRGLITLDGDDWIHDRKILDGAFKIVKLKTFIPRFNSSVIALFQNIDGDIEFGKKSPLIRYLREQTMSFAAATVLGRDVVKSKVDIASFAESVVSASEYLSDMTSNFIYLNRLVRTLAANTIYKHDVDAIDETINIITESATNFPKLRGSDPSYIENFDSVVDVLARATKRNEFPAEHTTMELFHVLIGAFETSSGAAYFCLLMLAMHPEIQQLAYEEVCRIFPDDDEGHFEVTYEHLGQLEYLSCVINETLRICPVISQVGRKVVGGDVTLSNGAVLPEGQRIMIDIYNLHRSKEIWGPNALKFQPDNFLVENVRARHPFAFIPFTKGIRSCIGIRYAEFSVKITLARFIKRYKLYANAKIEDLVFENHISLHLPKHPEMKIERRKMSKPLEYLSCVINETLRICPVISQVGRKVVGGDVTLSNGAVLPEGQRIMIDIYNLHRSKEIWGPNALKFQPDNFLVENVRARHPFAFIPFTKGIRSCIGIRYAEFSVKITLARFIKRYKLYANAKIEDLVFENHISLHLPKHPEMKIERRKMSKP
;
A
#
# COMPACT_ATOMS: atom_id res chain seq x y z
N MET A 1 38.54 -21.77 -4.33
CA MET A 1 39.21 -21.34 -3.10
C MET A 1 40.60 -20.91 -3.52
N LEU A 2 40.84 -19.61 -3.72
CA LEU A 2 42.18 -19.10 -4.07
C LEU A 2 42.78 -18.58 -2.76
N PHE A 3 43.89 -19.17 -2.31
CA PHE A 3 44.73 -18.72 -1.18
C PHE A 3 44.14 -18.73 0.24
N GLY A 4 43.43 -19.78 0.66
CA GLY A 4 42.96 -19.89 2.06
C GLY A 4 41.84 -18.91 2.44
N PHE A 5 41.33 -18.16 1.46
CA PHE A 5 40.20 -17.26 1.60
C PHE A 5 38.87 -17.99 1.33
N GLY A 6 37.80 -17.53 1.99
CA GLY A 6 36.46 -18.11 1.86
C GLY A 6 35.89 -18.06 0.45
N SER A 7 34.72 -18.66 0.24
CA SER A 7 34.11 -18.69 -1.10
C SER A 7 33.85 -17.28 -1.60
N LEU A 8 34.12 -17.02 -2.88
CA LEU A 8 33.65 -15.78 -3.51
C LEU A 8 32.15 -15.87 -3.71
N PHE A 9 31.43 -14.88 -3.20
CA PHE A 9 29.99 -14.76 -3.36
C PHE A 9 29.72 -13.79 -4.51
N LYS A 10 28.93 -14.22 -5.50
CA LYS A 10 28.28 -13.29 -6.41
C LYS A 10 27.04 -12.74 -5.72
N ALA A 11 26.70 -11.47 -5.96
CA ALA A 11 25.51 -10.83 -5.38
C ALA A 11 24.26 -11.71 -5.51
N LYS A 12 24.02 -12.21 -6.73
CA LYS A 12 22.92 -13.11 -7.11
C LYS A 12 22.83 -14.40 -6.30
N THR A 13 23.95 -14.87 -5.72
CA THR A 13 24.03 -16.13 -4.97
C THR A 13 24.04 -15.98 -3.45
N ILE A 14 24.18 -14.75 -2.93
CA ILE A 14 24.35 -14.48 -1.49
C ILE A 14 23.16 -15.03 -0.68
N ILE A 15 21.93 -14.71 -1.10
CA ILE A 15 20.72 -15.13 -0.39
C ILE A 15 20.64 -16.65 -0.31
N LYS A 16 20.84 -17.35 -1.43
CA LYS A 16 20.80 -18.82 -1.49
C LYS A 16 21.86 -19.44 -0.58
N LYS A 17 23.10 -18.96 -0.65
CA LYS A 17 24.22 -19.49 0.15
C LYS A 17 24.04 -19.22 1.64
N PHE A 18 23.62 -18.02 2.03
CA PHE A 18 23.40 -17.70 3.44
C PHE A 18 22.20 -18.46 4.01
N THR A 19 21.15 -18.68 3.22
CA THR A 19 20.04 -19.57 3.60
C THR A 19 20.53 -20.98 3.86
N GLN A 20 21.38 -21.53 2.99
CA GLN A 20 21.99 -22.84 3.19
C GLN A 20 22.86 -22.87 4.46
N TYR A 21 23.75 -21.89 4.65
CA TYR A 21 24.59 -21.84 5.85
C TYR A 21 23.79 -21.68 7.14
N ALA A 22 22.70 -20.90 7.11
CA ALA A 22 21.82 -20.76 8.26
C ALA A 22 21.14 -22.09 8.63
N GLN A 23 20.82 -22.93 7.64
CA GLN A 23 20.27 -24.28 7.87
C GLN A 23 21.33 -25.24 8.43
N ASP A 24 22.55 -25.19 7.91
CA ASP A 24 23.63 -26.12 8.25
C ASP A 24 24.28 -25.79 9.61
N TYR A 25 24.42 -24.51 9.94
CA TYR A 25 25.24 -24.04 11.07
C TYR A 25 24.49 -23.13 12.06
N GLY A 26 23.24 -22.76 11.76
CA GLY A 26 22.39 -21.95 12.64
C GLY A 26 22.42 -20.45 12.37
N LYS A 27 21.84 -19.67 13.30
CA LYS A 27 21.50 -18.26 13.09
C LYS A 27 22.66 -17.25 13.21
N ASN A 28 23.78 -17.64 13.78
CA ASN A 28 24.97 -16.79 13.97
C ASN A 28 26.18 -17.49 13.35
N LEU A 29 26.78 -16.87 12.34
CA LEU A 29 27.79 -17.50 11.48
C LEU A 29 29.00 -16.60 11.32
N MET A 30 30.19 -17.18 11.31
CA MET A 30 31.41 -16.49 10.87
C MET A 30 31.71 -16.91 9.44
N VAL A 31 31.62 -15.96 8.50
CA VAL A 31 31.75 -16.23 7.06
C VAL A 31 32.85 -15.36 6.47
N TYR A 32 33.81 -16.00 5.80
CA TYR A 32 34.80 -15.32 4.98
C TYR A 32 34.23 -15.03 3.59
N SER A 33 34.15 -13.75 3.22
CA SER A 33 33.91 -13.29 1.85
C SER A 33 35.22 -12.76 1.28
N GLY A 34 35.90 -13.58 0.48
CA GLY A 34 37.31 -13.32 0.14
C GLY A 34 38.17 -13.20 1.41
N PRO A 35 38.99 -12.15 1.57
CA PRO A 35 39.82 -11.95 2.76
C PRO A 35 39.06 -11.37 3.97
N PHE A 36 37.78 -11.03 3.82
CA PHE A 36 37.03 -10.32 4.85
C PHE A 36 36.17 -11.27 5.66
N LEU A 37 36.37 -11.25 6.99
CA LEU A 37 35.56 -12.00 7.94
C LEU A 37 34.31 -11.20 8.34
N PHE A 38 33.14 -11.81 8.18
CA PHE A 38 31.85 -11.26 8.59
C PHE A 38 31.20 -12.13 9.66
N LEU A 39 30.62 -11.50 10.68
CA LEU A 39 29.55 -12.10 11.46
C LEU A 39 28.25 -11.95 10.67
N VAL A 40 27.66 -13.05 10.21
CA VAL A 40 26.32 -13.07 9.61
C VAL A 40 25.34 -13.52 10.68
N THR A 41 24.32 -12.70 10.97
CA THR A 41 23.34 -13.01 12.02
C THR A 41 21.90 -12.82 11.56
N SER A 42 21.06 -13.80 11.88
CA SER A 42 19.60 -13.76 11.81
C SER A 42 18.95 -13.91 13.20
N ASP A 43 19.73 -13.74 14.28
CA ASP A 43 19.25 -13.85 15.65
C ASP A 43 18.68 -12.52 16.17
N PRO A 44 17.39 -12.43 16.52
CA PRO A 44 16.76 -11.16 16.88
C PRO A 44 17.32 -10.52 18.15
N ILE A 45 17.93 -11.31 19.06
CA ILE A 45 18.59 -10.80 20.27
C ILE A 45 19.92 -10.14 19.89
N THR A 46 20.79 -10.87 19.20
CA THR A 46 22.07 -10.34 18.69
C THR A 46 21.86 -9.10 17.80
N ILE A 47 20.86 -9.13 16.92
CA ILE A 47 20.49 -8.00 16.05
C ILE A 47 20.07 -6.78 16.87
N LYS A 48 19.31 -6.95 17.96
CA LYS A 48 18.91 -5.83 18.84
C LYS A 48 20.14 -5.16 19.44
N ASP A 49 21.07 -5.94 19.98
CA ASP A 49 22.30 -5.41 20.59
C ASP A 49 23.12 -4.61 19.58
N ILE A 50 23.31 -5.15 18.37
CA ILE A 50 24.05 -4.50 17.29
C ILE A 50 23.35 -3.22 16.81
N LEU A 51 22.05 -3.27 16.53
CA LEU A 51 21.32 -2.13 15.96
C LEU A 51 21.06 -0.99 16.95
N THR A 52 21.17 -1.24 18.25
CA THR A 52 21.02 -0.23 19.30
C THR A 52 22.34 0.30 19.85
N SER A 53 23.47 -0.34 19.52
CA SER A 53 24.80 0.10 19.93
C SER A 53 25.34 1.24 19.07
N LYS A 54 25.85 2.30 19.73
CA LYS A 54 26.56 3.40 19.06
C LYS A 54 27.86 2.94 18.40
N ASN A 55 28.53 1.94 18.99
CA ASN A 55 29.74 1.33 18.45
C ASN A 55 29.49 0.52 17.18
N CYS A 56 28.23 0.33 16.78
CA CYS A 56 27.83 -0.33 15.55
C CYS A 56 27.11 0.63 14.59
N ILE A 57 27.38 1.95 14.65
CA ILE A 57 26.76 2.93 13.76
C ILE A 57 27.35 2.89 12.34
N CYS A 58 28.65 2.60 12.22
CA CYS A 58 29.37 2.61 10.96
C CYS A 58 29.04 1.40 10.08
N LYS A 59 29.28 1.54 8.79
CA LYS A 59 29.07 0.51 7.78
C LYS A 59 30.38 -0.22 7.42
N PRO A 60 30.33 -1.49 7.01
CA PRO A 60 31.51 -2.23 6.62
C PRO A 60 32.08 -1.72 5.29
N ASP A 61 33.40 -1.56 5.25
CA ASP A 61 34.21 -1.05 4.15
C ASP A 61 33.96 -1.78 2.82
N LEU A 62 34.07 -3.12 2.78
CA LEU A 62 33.89 -3.90 1.53
C LEU A 62 32.62 -3.52 0.74
N VAL A 63 31.46 -3.54 1.40
CA VAL A 63 30.17 -3.32 0.73
C VAL A 63 29.92 -1.82 0.51
N TYR A 64 30.21 -0.98 1.50
CA TYR A 64 29.83 0.42 1.43
C TYR A 64 30.86 1.29 0.71
N ASP A 65 32.11 0.86 0.55
CA ASP A 65 33.06 1.53 -0.35
C ASP A 65 32.68 1.34 -1.82
N GLY A 66 32.14 0.17 -2.17
CA GLY A 66 31.51 -0.06 -3.47
C GLY A 66 30.35 0.91 -3.73
N LEU A 67 29.43 1.04 -2.76
CA LEU A 67 28.36 2.04 -2.84
C LEU A 67 28.92 3.46 -2.96
N ARG A 68 29.89 3.86 -2.12
CA ARG A 68 30.51 5.19 -2.16
C ARG A 68 31.16 5.50 -3.51
N HIS A 69 31.70 4.49 -4.19
CA HIS A 69 32.26 4.70 -5.50
C HIS A 69 31.20 5.06 -6.55
N VAL A 70 30.06 4.39 -6.49
CA VAL A 70 29.02 4.50 -7.53
C VAL A 70 28.09 5.68 -7.25
N ILE A 71 27.64 5.83 -6.00
CA ILE A 71 26.65 6.83 -5.61
C ILE A 71 27.19 7.91 -4.67
N GLY A 72 28.50 7.95 -4.41
CA GLY A 72 29.14 8.98 -3.60
C GLY A 72 28.84 8.92 -2.09
N ARG A 73 29.11 10.04 -1.42
CA ARG A 73 28.85 10.22 0.02
C ARG A 73 27.49 10.87 0.22
N GLY A 74 26.60 10.18 0.92
CA GLY A 74 25.32 10.70 1.39
C GLY A 74 24.69 9.78 2.44
N LEU A 75 23.45 10.03 2.87
CA LEU A 75 22.84 9.39 4.05
C LEU A 75 22.99 7.85 4.15
N ILE A 76 23.03 7.13 3.03
CA ILE A 76 23.17 5.66 3.00
C ILE A 76 24.62 5.22 3.28
N THR A 77 25.60 6.01 2.83
CA THR A 77 27.03 5.68 2.82
C THR A 77 27.86 6.46 3.83
N LEU A 78 27.33 7.53 4.43
CA LEU A 78 28.00 8.25 5.52
C LEU A 78 28.13 7.37 6.76
N ASP A 79 29.13 7.67 7.59
CA ASP A 79 29.47 6.95 8.82
C ASP A 79 29.61 7.92 10.00
N GLY A 80 29.55 7.39 11.22
CA GLY A 80 29.81 8.14 12.46
C GLY A 80 29.04 9.47 12.55
N ASP A 81 29.78 10.52 12.89
CA ASP A 81 29.24 11.85 13.16
C ASP A 81 28.69 12.55 11.91
N ASP A 82 29.31 12.37 10.74
CA ASP A 82 28.82 12.93 9.46
C ASP A 82 27.36 12.50 9.23
N TRP A 83 27.08 11.20 9.43
CA TRP A 83 25.73 10.70 9.28
C TRP A 83 24.79 11.19 10.37
N ILE A 84 25.24 11.28 11.63
CA ILE A 84 24.40 11.80 12.72
C ILE A 84 23.97 13.23 12.41
N HIS A 85 24.90 14.04 11.89
CA HIS A 85 24.68 15.41 11.47
C HIS A 85 23.64 15.49 10.34
N ASP A 86 23.90 14.83 9.21
CA ASP A 86 23.04 14.89 8.02
C ASP A 86 21.66 14.28 8.30
N ARG A 87 21.63 13.18 9.06
CA ARG A 87 20.37 12.54 9.49
C ARG A 87 19.49 13.49 10.29
N LYS A 88 20.07 14.24 11.23
CA LYS A 88 19.33 15.17 12.08
C LYS A 88 18.67 16.29 11.26
N ILE A 89 19.35 16.75 10.21
CA ILE A 89 18.83 17.78 9.30
C ILE A 89 17.68 17.20 8.47
N LEU A 90 17.89 16.03 7.86
CA LEU A 90 16.92 15.38 7.00
C LEU A 90 15.68 14.89 7.75
N ASP A 91 15.77 14.53 9.04
CA ASP A 91 14.61 14.12 9.85
C ASP A 91 13.49 15.17 9.83
N GLY A 92 13.81 16.45 9.63
CA GLY A 92 12.84 17.53 9.45
C GLY A 92 11.88 17.30 8.27
N ALA A 93 12.37 16.74 7.16
CA ALA A 93 11.60 16.49 5.93
C ALA A 93 10.62 15.30 6.06
N PHE A 94 10.89 14.38 7.00
CA PHE A 94 10.12 13.14 7.17
C PHE A 94 9.24 13.15 8.42
N LYS A 95 9.07 14.31 9.07
CA LYS A 95 8.08 14.48 10.14
C LYS A 95 6.67 14.27 9.60
N ILE A 96 5.78 13.73 10.44
CA ILE A 96 4.41 13.40 10.06
C ILE A 96 3.65 14.58 9.44
N VAL A 97 3.86 15.80 9.95
CA VAL A 97 3.24 17.03 9.42
C VAL A 97 3.61 17.28 7.96
N LYS A 98 4.86 16.97 7.57
CA LYS A 98 5.34 17.08 6.19
C LYS A 98 4.86 15.92 5.33
N LEU A 99 4.90 14.70 5.84
CA LEU A 99 4.41 13.53 5.09
C LEU A 99 2.93 13.65 4.71
N LYS A 100 2.11 14.30 5.54
CA LYS A 100 0.71 14.60 5.19
C LYS A 100 0.58 15.47 3.94
N THR A 101 1.51 16.39 3.69
CA THR A 101 1.48 17.23 2.48
C THR A 101 1.85 16.45 1.21
N PHE A 102 2.44 15.25 1.34
CA PHE A 102 2.78 14.39 0.20
C PHE A 102 1.62 13.48 -0.24
N ILE A 103 0.63 13.26 0.62
CA ILE A 103 -0.52 12.38 0.36
C ILE A 103 -1.28 12.73 -0.94
N PRO A 104 -1.59 14.01 -1.24
CA PRO A 104 -2.24 14.37 -2.51
C PRO A 104 -1.43 13.91 -3.72
N ARG A 105 -0.09 14.00 -3.64
CA ARG A 105 0.80 13.58 -4.74
C ARG A 105 0.85 12.07 -4.90
N PHE A 106 0.84 11.32 -3.79
CA PHE A 106 0.71 9.86 -3.86
C PHE A 106 -0.60 9.47 -4.54
N ASN A 107 -1.72 10.11 -4.18
CA ASN A 107 -3.01 9.87 -4.83
C ASN A 107 -2.99 10.19 -6.33
N SER A 108 -2.51 11.37 -6.72
CA SER A 108 -2.51 11.79 -8.12
C SER A 108 -1.62 10.91 -9.00
N SER A 109 -0.51 10.40 -8.45
CA SER A 109 0.42 9.53 -9.19
C SER A 109 -0.23 8.23 -9.67
N VAL A 110 -1.22 7.72 -8.94
CA VAL A 110 -1.91 6.45 -9.26
C VAL A 110 -2.76 6.58 -10.53
N ILE A 111 -3.19 7.79 -10.89
CA ILE A 111 -4.06 8.02 -12.06
C ILE A 111 -3.32 7.65 -13.36
N ALA A 112 -2.06 8.06 -13.50
CA ALA A 112 -1.25 7.73 -14.68
C ALA A 112 -0.98 6.23 -14.77
N LEU A 113 -0.73 5.56 -13.63
CA LEU A 113 -0.62 4.10 -13.56
C LEU A 113 -1.88 3.42 -14.11
N PHE A 114 -3.07 3.93 -13.76
CA PHE A 114 -4.33 3.35 -14.23
C PHE A 114 -4.54 3.54 -15.72
N GLN A 115 -4.25 4.72 -16.27
CA GLN A 115 -4.36 4.97 -17.71
C GLN A 115 -3.52 3.99 -18.54
N ASN A 116 -2.27 3.72 -18.10
CA ASN A 116 -1.40 2.77 -18.76
C ASN A 116 -1.97 1.34 -18.72
N ILE A 117 -2.43 0.89 -17.53
CA ILE A 117 -2.99 -0.46 -17.35
C ILE A 117 -4.30 -0.64 -18.09
N ASP A 118 -5.20 0.35 -18.06
CA ASP A 118 -6.47 0.30 -18.78
C ASP A 118 -6.24 0.20 -20.29
N GLY A 119 -5.28 0.96 -20.81
CA GLY A 119 -4.88 0.88 -22.22
C GLY A 119 -4.38 -0.53 -22.57
N ASP A 120 -3.50 -1.12 -21.76
CA ASP A 120 -3.04 -2.49 -22.01
C ASP A 120 -4.19 -3.50 -22.00
N ILE A 121 -5.12 -3.39 -21.05
CA ILE A 121 -6.29 -4.27 -20.97
C ILE A 121 -7.16 -4.12 -22.23
N GLU A 122 -7.42 -2.89 -22.67
CA GLU A 122 -8.23 -2.61 -23.86
C GLU A 122 -7.61 -3.21 -25.13
N PHE A 123 -6.28 -3.12 -25.28
CA PHE A 123 -5.55 -3.67 -26.43
C PHE A 123 -5.12 -5.13 -26.25
N GLY A 124 -5.50 -5.79 -25.16
CA GLY A 124 -5.11 -7.18 -24.87
C GLY A 124 -3.60 -7.38 -24.69
N LYS A 125 -2.86 -6.34 -24.30
CA LYS A 125 -1.42 -6.35 -24.07
C LYS A 125 -1.10 -6.82 -22.65
N LYS A 126 0.13 -7.33 -22.46
CA LYS A 126 0.65 -7.63 -21.13
C LYS A 126 1.17 -6.35 -20.49
N SER A 127 0.69 -6.04 -19.29
CA SER A 127 1.16 -4.87 -18.56
C SER A 127 2.53 -5.09 -17.91
N PRO A 128 3.56 -4.28 -18.24
CA PRO A 128 4.85 -4.31 -17.56
C PRO A 128 4.74 -3.63 -16.18
N LEU A 129 4.03 -4.26 -15.24
CA LEU A 129 3.60 -3.63 -13.99
C LEU A 129 4.75 -3.04 -13.15
N ILE A 130 5.90 -3.73 -13.07
CA ILE A 130 7.07 -3.21 -12.35
C ILE A 130 7.58 -1.90 -12.97
N ARG A 131 7.54 -1.77 -14.30
CA ARG A 131 7.92 -0.55 -15.00
C ARG A 131 6.98 0.60 -14.66
N TYR A 132 5.67 0.38 -14.70
CA TYR A 132 4.72 1.43 -14.36
C TYR A 132 4.77 1.85 -12.89
N LEU A 133 5.03 0.91 -11.97
CA LEU A 133 5.26 1.23 -10.56
C LEU A 133 6.54 2.04 -10.38
N ARG A 134 7.60 1.74 -11.13
CA ARG A 134 8.82 2.56 -11.16
C ARG A 134 8.51 3.97 -11.66
N GLU A 135 7.87 4.12 -12.82
CA GLU A 135 7.48 5.44 -13.34
C GLU A 135 6.63 6.25 -12.32
N GLN A 136 5.64 5.60 -11.69
CA GLN A 136 4.80 6.21 -10.67
C GLN A 136 5.62 6.68 -9.44
N THR A 137 6.45 5.80 -8.90
CA THR A 137 7.25 6.08 -7.70
C THR A 137 8.33 7.11 -7.96
N MET A 138 8.92 7.13 -9.15
CA MET A 138 9.87 8.17 -9.56
C MET A 138 9.16 9.52 -9.63
N SER A 139 7.93 9.55 -10.16
CA SER A 139 7.16 10.80 -10.31
C SER A 139 6.86 11.45 -8.96
N PHE A 140 6.41 10.69 -7.96
CA PHE A 140 6.20 11.26 -6.63
C PHE A 140 7.53 11.47 -5.88
N ALA A 141 8.58 10.68 -6.12
CA ALA A 141 9.88 10.86 -5.48
C ALA A 141 10.54 12.17 -5.95
N ALA A 142 10.53 12.45 -7.26
CA ALA A 142 11.00 13.72 -7.78
C ALA A 142 10.19 14.91 -7.23
N ALA A 143 8.87 14.79 -7.10
CA ALA A 143 8.04 15.82 -6.48
C ALA A 143 8.41 16.04 -5.00
N THR A 144 8.47 14.97 -4.20
CA THR A 144 8.70 15.01 -2.75
C THR A 144 10.13 15.33 -2.35
N VAL A 145 11.11 14.95 -3.17
CA VAL A 145 12.54 15.11 -2.89
C VAL A 145 13.11 16.35 -3.59
N LEU A 146 12.86 16.50 -4.88
CA LEU A 146 13.42 17.58 -5.71
C LEU A 146 12.47 18.78 -5.87
N GLY A 147 11.25 18.71 -5.32
CA GLY A 147 10.25 19.77 -5.46
C GLY A 147 9.64 19.87 -6.87
N ARG A 148 9.93 18.91 -7.75
CA ARG A 148 9.66 18.98 -9.20
C ARG A 148 8.56 18.02 -9.63
N ASP A 149 7.53 18.55 -10.30
CA ASP A 149 6.55 17.75 -11.02
C ASP A 149 7.12 17.34 -12.39
N VAL A 150 7.76 16.18 -12.43
CA VAL A 150 8.41 15.67 -13.66
C VAL A 150 7.42 15.51 -14.81
N VAL A 151 6.14 15.26 -14.53
CA VAL A 151 5.08 15.13 -15.56
C VAL A 151 4.88 16.44 -16.33
N LYS A 152 5.13 17.58 -15.70
CA LYS A 152 5.05 18.92 -16.31
C LYS A 152 6.40 19.42 -16.82
N SER A 153 7.44 18.60 -16.72
CA SER A 153 8.79 18.95 -17.13
C SER A 153 9.12 18.40 -18.53
N LYS A 154 10.31 18.72 -19.04
CA LYS A 154 10.85 18.13 -20.27
C LYS A 154 11.49 16.74 -20.05
N VAL A 155 11.65 16.33 -18.79
CA VAL A 155 12.28 15.06 -18.43
C VAL A 155 11.26 13.94 -18.63
N ASP A 156 11.61 12.95 -19.45
CA ASP A 156 10.81 11.75 -19.60
C ASP A 156 10.92 10.87 -18.36
N ILE A 157 9.79 10.57 -17.73
CA ILE A 157 9.77 9.83 -16.45
C ILE A 157 10.23 8.37 -16.60
N ALA A 158 9.95 7.76 -17.76
CA ALA A 158 10.34 6.38 -18.02
C ALA A 158 11.85 6.29 -18.20
N SER A 159 12.44 7.17 -19.00
CA SER A 159 13.89 7.31 -19.16
C SER A 159 14.55 7.60 -17.82
N PHE A 160 13.99 8.51 -17.01
CA PHE A 160 14.59 8.85 -15.72
C PHE A 160 14.58 7.67 -14.73
N ALA A 161 13.48 6.93 -14.67
CA ALA A 161 13.41 5.71 -13.87
C ALA A 161 14.38 4.63 -14.39
N GLU A 162 14.50 4.48 -15.71
CA GLU A 162 15.38 3.49 -16.33
C GLU A 162 16.87 3.81 -16.13
N SER A 163 17.28 5.08 -16.21
CA SER A 163 18.68 5.50 -15.97
C SER A 163 19.16 5.13 -14.56
N VAL A 164 18.28 5.13 -13.56
CA VAL A 164 18.62 4.70 -12.19
C VAL A 164 18.69 3.17 -12.11
N VAL A 165 17.80 2.47 -12.79
CA VAL A 165 17.68 1.00 -12.73
C VAL A 165 18.80 0.30 -13.51
N SER A 166 19.22 0.85 -14.66
CA SER A 166 20.30 0.29 -15.49
C SER A 166 21.59 0.15 -14.69
N ALA A 167 21.88 1.11 -13.81
CA ALA A 167 23.02 1.11 -12.93
C ALA A 167 22.99 0.05 -11.80
N SER A 168 21.91 -0.71 -11.64
CA SER A 168 21.77 -1.68 -10.55
C SER A 168 22.75 -2.86 -10.64
N GLU A 169 23.07 -3.37 -11.84
CA GLU A 169 24.07 -4.43 -12.00
C GLU A 169 25.46 -3.89 -11.64
N TYR A 170 25.82 -2.71 -12.14
CA TYR A 170 27.07 -2.03 -11.79
C TYR A 170 27.20 -1.85 -10.28
N LEU A 171 26.16 -1.31 -9.62
CA LEU A 171 26.13 -1.13 -8.16
C LEU A 171 26.26 -2.46 -7.40
N SER A 172 25.54 -3.49 -7.85
CA SER A 172 25.56 -4.84 -7.26
C SER A 172 26.97 -5.46 -7.34
N ASP A 173 27.63 -5.34 -8.48
CA ASP A 173 28.97 -5.89 -8.69
C ASP A 173 30.04 -5.16 -7.89
N MET A 174 29.98 -3.82 -7.85
CA MET A 174 30.91 -3.01 -7.06
C MET A 174 30.86 -3.31 -5.56
N THR A 175 29.70 -3.76 -5.05
CA THR A 175 29.49 -4.04 -3.62
C THR A 175 29.76 -5.49 -3.21
N SER A 176 29.68 -6.42 -4.16
CA SER A 176 29.74 -7.86 -3.88
C SER A 176 31.04 -8.52 -4.33
N ASN A 177 31.80 -7.88 -5.24
CA ASN A 177 33.02 -8.43 -5.79
C ASN A 177 34.27 -7.64 -5.36
N PHE A 178 35.06 -8.25 -4.47
CA PHE A 178 36.25 -7.62 -3.89
C PHE A 178 37.33 -7.22 -4.90
N ILE A 179 37.30 -7.74 -6.14
CA ILE A 179 38.26 -7.31 -7.19
C ILE A 179 38.14 -5.80 -7.47
N TYR A 180 36.93 -5.24 -7.31
CA TYR A 180 36.67 -3.82 -7.52
C TYR A 180 37.10 -2.93 -6.33
N LEU A 181 37.61 -3.52 -5.25
CA LEU A 181 38.37 -2.75 -4.26
C LEU A 181 39.67 -2.20 -4.86
N ASN A 182 40.22 -2.88 -5.87
CA ASN A 182 41.35 -2.36 -6.62
C ASN A 182 40.91 -1.19 -7.52
N ARG A 183 41.49 -0.01 -7.27
CA ARG A 183 41.16 1.22 -8.00
C ARG A 183 41.36 1.09 -9.52
N LEU A 184 42.42 0.41 -9.98
CA LEU A 184 42.71 0.28 -11.41
C LEU A 184 41.66 -0.60 -12.10
N VAL A 185 41.35 -1.77 -11.51
CA VAL A 185 40.33 -2.68 -12.03
C VAL A 185 38.98 -1.97 -12.12
N ARG A 186 38.62 -1.24 -11.07
CA ARG A 186 37.38 -0.48 -11.00
C ARG A 186 37.31 0.64 -12.04
N THR A 187 38.36 1.44 -12.17
CA THR A 187 38.43 2.50 -13.19
C THR A 187 38.36 1.92 -14.60
N LEU A 188 39.03 0.79 -14.87
CA LEU A 188 38.92 0.12 -16.16
C LEU A 188 37.48 -0.35 -16.41
N ALA A 189 36.84 -0.99 -15.42
CA ALA A 189 35.48 -1.48 -15.55
C ALA A 189 34.47 -0.35 -15.79
N ALA A 190 34.57 0.75 -15.02
CA ALA A 190 33.76 1.96 -15.18
C ALA A 190 33.90 2.58 -16.58
N ASN A 191 35.09 2.53 -17.18
CA ASN A 191 35.34 3.09 -18.52
C ASN A 191 35.09 2.10 -19.67
N THR A 192 34.75 0.84 -19.37
CA THR A 192 34.56 -0.21 -20.40
C THR A 192 33.20 -0.88 -20.23
N ILE A 193 33.13 -1.95 -19.42
CA ILE A 193 31.95 -2.80 -19.26
C ILE A 193 30.76 -2.09 -18.58
N TYR A 194 31.03 -1.05 -17.79
CA TYR A 194 30.02 -0.27 -17.06
C TYR A 194 29.92 1.19 -17.54
N LYS A 195 30.47 1.52 -18.71
CA LYS A 195 30.49 2.90 -19.22
C LYS A 195 29.08 3.50 -19.33
N HIS A 196 28.15 2.71 -19.86
CA HIS A 196 26.74 3.11 -19.99
C HIS A 196 26.09 3.40 -18.63
N ASP A 197 26.39 2.57 -17.61
CA ASP A 197 25.81 2.72 -16.27
C ASP A 197 26.36 3.94 -15.53
N VAL A 198 27.66 4.21 -15.71
CA VAL A 198 28.29 5.44 -15.21
C VAL A 198 27.67 6.67 -15.86
N ASP A 199 27.48 6.67 -17.18
CA ASP A 199 26.86 7.79 -17.90
C ASP A 199 25.42 8.05 -17.42
N ALA A 200 24.65 6.99 -17.15
CA ALA A 200 23.28 7.09 -16.64
C ALA A 200 23.22 7.66 -15.21
N ILE A 201 24.20 7.32 -14.36
CA ILE A 201 24.35 7.92 -13.03
C ILE A 201 24.71 9.39 -13.15
N ASP A 202 25.68 9.74 -14.00
CA ASP A 202 26.10 11.13 -14.20
C ASP A 202 24.95 11.99 -14.73
N GLU A 203 24.15 11.48 -15.68
CA GLU A 203 22.92 12.15 -16.13
C GLU A 203 21.93 12.39 -14.98
N THR A 204 21.71 11.39 -14.13
CA THR A 204 20.84 11.51 -12.96
C THR A 204 21.36 12.56 -11.99
N ILE A 205 22.66 12.55 -11.68
CA ILE A 205 23.31 13.54 -10.80
C ILE A 205 23.18 14.94 -11.39
N ASN A 206 23.29 15.09 -12.71
CA ASN A 206 23.11 16.38 -13.39
C ASN A 206 21.68 16.91 -13.25
N ILE A 207 20.66 16.07 -13.44
CA ILE A 207 19.24 16.45 -13.23
C ILE A 207 19.00 16.89 -11.78
N ILE A 208 19.59 16.17 -10.81
CA ILE A 208 19.46 16.51 -9.39
C ILE A 208 20.21 17.80 -9.07
N THR A 209 21.40 18.01 -9.64
CA THR A 209 22.19 19.24 -9.45
C THR A 209 21.46 20.45 -10.00
N GLU A 210 20.88 20.35 -11.20
CA GLU A 210 20.01 21.39 -11.76
C GLU A 210 18.84 21.67 -10.81
N SER A 211 18.23 20.61 -10.26
CA SER A 211 17.11 20.72 -9.32
C SER A 211 17.53 21.35 -7.99
N ALA A 212 18.73 21.10 -7.50
CA ALA A 212 19.23 21.67 -6.25
C ALA A 212 19.62 23.15 -6.38
N THR A 213 20.21 23.52 -7.52
CA THR A 213 20.88 24.83 -7.68
C THR A 213 20.04 25.87 -8.42
N ASN A 214 19.30 25.47 -9.45
CA ASN A 214 18.59 26.37 -10.34
C ASN A 214 17.09 26.38 -10.04
N PHE A 215 16.51 25.23 -9.73
CA PHE A 215 15.07 25.09 -9.57
C PHE A 215 14.45 25.99 -8.50
N PRO A 216 15.07 26.23 -7.32
CA PRO A 216 14.56 27.21 -6.36
C PRO A 216 14.49 28.64 -6.90
N LYS A 217 15.32 28.99 -7.90
CA LYS A 217 15.33 30.31 -8.55
C LYS A 217 14.25 30.43 -9.63
N LEU A 218 13.72 29.31 -10.11
CA LEU A 218 12.66 29.23 -11.12
C LEU A 218 11.25 29.21 -10.51
N ARG A 219 11.15 29.51 -9.21
CA ARG A 219 9.87 29.55 -8.48
C ARG A 219 8.93 30.59 -9.11
N GLY A 220 7.74 30.13 -9.50
CA GLY A 220 6.70 30.94 -10.14
C GLY A 220 6.85 31.13 -11.65
N SER A 221 7.94 30.65 -12.27
CA SER A 221 8.16 30.73 -13.72
C SER A 221 8.18 29.36 -14.42
N ASP A 222 8.69 28.31 -13.76
CA ASP A 222 8.69 26.94 -14.32
C ASP A 222 7.40 26.20 -13.95
N PRO A 223 6.63 25.67 -14.93
CA PRO A 223 5.36 24.97 -14.67
C PRO A 223 5.53 23.64 -13.91
N SER A 224 6.74 23.10 -13.85
CA SER A 224 7.08 21.91 -13.05
C SER A 224 7.39 22.23 -11.59
N TYR A 225 7.55 23.50 -11.21
CA TYR A 225 7.74 23.89 -9.81
C TYR A 225 6.47 23.65 -8.99
N ILE A 226 6.60 22.98 -7.84
CA ILE A 226 5.47 22.72 -6.95
C ILE A 226 5.42 23.78 -5.85
N GLU A 227 4.46 24.69 -5.95
CA GLU A 227 4.26 25.72 -4.93
C GLU A 227 3.71 25.16 -3.60
N ASN A 228 4.05 25.83 -2.50
CA ASN A 228 3.57 25.54 -1.14
C ASN A 228 3.80 24.08 -0.68
N PHE A 229 4.84 23.48 -1.23
CA PHE A 229 5.16 22.08 -1.03
C PHE A 229 6.57 21.98 -0.44
N ASP A 230 6.66 21.58 0.83
CA ASP A 230 7.93 21.58 1.54
C ASP A 230 8.69 20.27 1.32
N SER A 231 9.44 20.23 0.22
CA SER A 231 10.20 19.06 -0.23
C SER A 231 11.53 18.89 0.52
N VAL A 232 12.24 17.78 0.25
CA VAL A 232 13.56 17.54 0.85
C VAL A 232 14.58 18.60 0.43
N VAL A 233 14.57 19.04 -0.84
CA VAL A 233 15.44 20.12 -1.31
C VAL A 233 15.17 21.44 -0.60
N ASP A 234 13.92 21.74 -0.23
CA ASP A 234 13.60 22.95 0.54
C ASP A 234 14.16 22.90 1.96
N VAL A 235 14.17 21.71 2.58
CA VAL A 235 14.77 21.49 3.91
C VAL A 235 16.28 21.70 3.86
N LEU A 236 16.97 21.10 2.89
CA LEU A 236 18.41 21.27 2.71
C LEU A 236 18.77 22.71 2.35
N ALA A 237 18.03 23.34 1.43
CA ALA A 237 18.28 24.73 1.05
C ALA A 237 18.16 25.71 2.23
N ARG A 238 17.24 25.46 3.17
CA ARG A 238 17.15 26.25 4.41
C ARG A 238 18.29 25.97 5.38
N ALA A 239 18.71 24.72 5.53
CA ALA A 239 19.85 24.36 6.37
C ALA A 239 21.14 25.01 5.83
N THR A 240 21.36 24.99 4.51
CA THR A 240 22.47 25.67 3.87
C THR A 240 22.43 27.18 4.07
N LYS A 241 21.26 27.82 3.93
CA LYS A 241 21.11 29.27 4.22
C LYS A 241 21.43 29.62 5.68
N ARG A 242 21.29 28.67 6.61
CA ARG A 242 21.62 28.83 8.04
C ARG A 242 23.05 28.43 8.37
N ASN A 243 23.87 28.05 7.38
CA ASN A 243 25.20 27.48 7.57
C ASN A 243 25.20 26.21 8.44
N GLU A 244 24.08 25.47 8.46
CA GLU A 244 23.93 24.20 9.16
C GLU A 244 24.28 23.00 8.26
N PHE A 245 24.35 23.20 6.94
CA PHE A 245 24.61 22.13 5.97
C PHE A 245 25.43 22.64 4.76
N PRO A 246 26.55 21.98 4.37
CA PRO A 246 27.37 22.40 3.24
C PRO A 246 26.61 22.34 1.91
N ALA A 247 26.69 23.40 1.11
CA ALA A 247 25.95 23.50 -0.16
C ALA A 247 26.35 22.39 -1.14
N GLU A 248 27.65 22.10 -1.20
CA GLU A 248 28.30 21.10 -2.05
C GLU A 248 27.83 19.67 -1.79
N HIS A 249 27.29 19.37 -0.60
CA HIS A 249 26.78 18.04 -0.25
C HIS A 249 25.31 17.84 -0.66
N THR A 250 24.60 18.91 -1.02
CA THR A 250 23.15 18.88 -1.26
C THR A 250 22.75 17.92 -2.38
N THR A 251 23.45 17.96 -3.51
CA THR A 251 23.16 17.07 -4.66
C THR A 251 23.22 15.61 -4.24
N MET A 252 24.28 15.20 -3.52
CA MET A 252 24.47 13.81 -3.17
C MET A 252 23.46 13.35 -2.12
N GLU A 253 23.12 14.19 -1.14
CA GLU A 253 22.05 13.85 -0.20
C GLU A 253 20.70 13.68 -0.90
N LEU A 254 20.35 14.57 -1.83
CA LEU A 254 19.13 14.41 -2.64
C LEU A 254 19.14 13.14 -3.47
N PHE A 255 20.29 12.78 -4.07
CA PHE A 255 20.41 11.53 -4.82
C PHE A 255 20.17 10.31 -3.93
N HIS A 256 20.79 10.25 -2.76
CA HIS A 256 20.59 9.18 -1.79
C HIS A 256 19.13 9.04 -1.33
N VAL A 257 18.46 10.17 -1.08
CA VAL A 257 17.05 10.16 -0.67
C VAL A 257 16.14 9.74 -1.83
N LEU A 258 16.43 10.20 -3.05
CA LEU A 258 15.66 9.86 -4.26
C LEU A 258 15.72 8.36 -4.56
N ILE A 259 16.91 7.76 -4.65
CA ILE A 259 17.06 6.33 -4.94
C ILE A 259 16.39 5.48 -3.85
N GLY A 260 16.51 5.90 -2.59
CA GLY A 260 15.90 5.23 -1.46
C GLY A 260 14.37 5.26 -1.52
N ALA A 261 13.78 6.37 -1.97
CA ALA A 261 12.34 6.55 -2.05
C ALA A 261 11.69 5.83 -3.24
N PHE A 262 12.34 5.86 -4.42
CA PHE A 262 11.81 5.36 -5.68
C PHE A 262 11.87 3.82 -5.79
N GLU A 263 13.09 3.26 -5.79
CA GLU A 263 13.28 1.86 -6.19
C GLU A 263 12.72 0.91 -5.12
N THR A 264 12.90 1.26 -3.85
CA THR A 264 12.42 0.39 -2.77
C THR A 264 10.89 0.36 -2.67
N SER A 265 10.23 1.51 -2.88
CA SER A 265 8.77 1.60 -2.83
C SER A 265 8.11 0.91 -4.01
N SER A 266 8.69 1.00 -5.22
CA SER A 266 8.17 0.29 -6.40
C SER A 266 8.33 -1.22 -6.25
N GLY A 267 9.47 -1.69 -5.73
CA GLY A 267 9.67 -3.10 -5.39
C GLY A 267 8.66 -3.60 -4.35
N ALA A 268 8.45 -2.84 -3.27
CA ALA A 268 7.47 -3.19 -2.23
C ALA A 268 6.05 -3.28 -2.79
N ALA A 269 5.62 -2.29 -3.58
CA ALA A 269 4.30 -2.29 -4.21
C ALA A 269 4.15 -3.45 -5.18
N TYR A 270 5.16 -3.73 -5.99
CA TYR A 270 5.16 -4.86 -6.93
C TYR A 270 5.00 -6.20 -6.20
N PHE A 271 5.80 -6.44 -5.16
CA PHE A 271 5.70 -7.68 -4.38
C PHE A 271 4.35 -7.81 -3.69
N CYS A 272 3.76 -6.71 -3.21
CA CYS A 272 2.43 -6.75 -2.60
C CYS A 272 1.38 -7.16 -3.62
N LEU A 273 1.41 -6.57 -4.82
CA LEU A 273 0.48 -6.92 -5.90
C LEU A 273 0.69 -8.36 -6.37
N LEU A 274 1.94 -8.85 -6.44
CA LEU A 274 2.24 -10.24 -6.76
C LEU A 274 1.69 -11.21 -5.72
N MET A 275 1.92 -10.95 -4.42
CA MET A 275 1.37 -11.79 -3.35
C MET A 275 -0.16 -11.79 -3.37
N LEU A 276 -0.78 -10.63 -3.57
CA LEU A 276 -2.23 -10.54 -3.73
C LEU A 276 -2.72 -11.30 -4.97
N ALA A 277 -1.98 -11.29 -6.08
CA ALA A 277 -2.31 -12.04 -7.30
C ALA A 277 -2.22 -13.56 -7.10
N MET A 278 -1.28 -14.02 -6.28
CA MET A 278 -1.07 -15.43 -5.94
C MET A 278 -2.07 -15.94 -4.89
N HIS A 279 -2.70 -15.04 -4.13
CA HIS A 279 -3.61 -15.36 -3.02
C HIS A 279 -4.99 -14.68 -3.17
N PRO A 280 -5.88 -15.18 -4.05
CA PRO A 280 -7.17 -14.56 -4.34
C PRO A 280 -8.08 -14.34 -3.12
N GLU A 281 -8.03 -15.23 -2.13
CA GLU A 281 -8.77 -15.15 -0.88
C GLU A 281 -8.30 -13.98 -0.01
N ILE A 282 -6.99 -13.77 0.11
CA ILE A 282 -6.41 -12.64 0.84
C ILE A 282 -6.70 -11.33 0.09
N GLN A 283 -6.61 -11.35 -1.25
CA GLN A 283 -6.99 -10.21 -2.08
C GLN A 283 -8.45 -9.82 -1.92
N GLN A 284 -9.35 -10.80 -1.76
CA GLN A 284 -10.76 -10.53 -1.54
C GLN A 284 -11.01 -9.87 -0.18
N LEU A 285 -10.35 -10.33 0.89
CA LEU A 285 -10.44 -9.71 2.22
C LEU A 285 -9.91 -8.26 2.24
N ALA A 286 -8.75 -8.02 1.60
CA ALA A 286 -8.20 -6.67 1.47
C ALA A 286 -9.12 -5.75 0.63
N TYR A 287 -9.71 -6.28 -0.44
CA TYR A 287 -10.70 -5.55 -1.23
C TYR A 287 -11.96 -5.18 -0.43
N GLU A 288 -12.47 -6.09 0.40
CA GLU A 288 -13.63 -5.85 1.26
C GLU A 288 -13.37 -4.78 2.31
N GLU A 289 -12.17 -4.76 2.89
CA GLU A 289 -11.73 -3.66 3.77
C GLU A 289 -11.78 -2.32 3.05
N VAL A 290 -11.17 -2.23 1.86
CA VAL A 290 -11.18 -0.99 1.06
C VAL A 290 -12.60 -0.57 0.70
N CYS A 291 -13.47 -1.50 0.29
CA CYS A 291 -14.86 -1.19 -0.06
C CYS A 291 -15.69 -0.69 1.12
N ARG A 292 -15.39 -1.10 2.34
CA ARG A 292 -16.07 -0.62 3.55
C ARG A 292 -15.73 0.84 3.85
N ILE A 293 -14.52 1.29 3.51
CA ILE A 293 -14.08 2.68 3.67
C ILE A 293 -14.54 3.53 2.48
N PHE A 294 -14.48 2.98 1.27
CA PHE A 294 -14.82 3.65 0.00
C PHE A 294 -15.94 2.89 -0.73
N PRO A 295 -17.20 3.00 -0.25
CA PRO A 295 -18.31 2.23 -0.79
C PRO A 295 -18.77 2.70 -2.18
N ASP A 296 -18.65 4.01 -2.46
CA ASP A 296 -19.30 4.65 -3.61
C ASP A 296 -18.35 4.93 -4.79
N ASP A 297 -17.07 4.57 -4.69
CA ASP A 297 -16.07 4.86 -5.73
C ASP A 297 -15.51 3.58 -6.36
N ASP A 298 -16.29 3.03 -7.28
CA ASP A 298 -15.98 1.78 -7.98
C ASP A 298 -14.91 1.92 -9.07
N GLU A 299 -14.57 3.15 -9.45
CA GLU A 299 -13.50 3.44 -10.39
C GLU A 299 -12.13 3.56 -9.69
N GLY A 300 -12.07 3.54 -8.36
CA GLY A 300 -10.81 3.72 -7.65
C GLY A 300 -10.24 5.15 -7.79
N HIS A 301 -11.10 6.11 -8.08
CA HIS A 301 -10.73 7.53 -8.20
C HIS A 301 -10.67 8.26 -6.85
N PHE A 302 -11.09 7.60 -5.77
CA PHE A 302 -11.17 8.16 -4.42
C PHE A 302 -9.81 8.59 -3.89
N GLU A 303 -9.78 9.70 -3.16
CA GLU A 303 -8.57 10.12 -2.47
C GLU A 303 -8.45 9.46 -1.09
N VAL A 304 -7.32 8.79 -0.87
CA VAL A 304 -6.95 8.25 0.43
C VAL A 304 -6.34 9.38 1.26
N THR A 305 -6.98 9.74 2.37
CA THR A 305 -6.49 10.75 3.31
C THR A 305 -5.61 10.11 4.38
N TYR A 306 -5.00 10.93 5.24
CA TYR A 306 -4.23 10.44 6.37
C TYR A 306 -5.07 9.59 7.34
N GLU A 307 -6.31 9.97 7.56
CA GLU A 307 -7.24 9.28 8.46
C GLU A 307 -7.61 7.89 7.90
N HIS A 308 -7.84 7.81 6.58
CA HIS A 308 -8.10 6.53 5.90
C HIS A 308 -6.91 5.56 6.01
N LEU A 309 -5.67 6.06 5.95
CA LEU A 309 -4.47 5.22 6.10
C LEU A 309 -4.45 4.44 7.42
N GLY A 310 -4.98 5.02 8.50
CA GLY A 310 -5.11 4.37 9.80
C GLY A 310 -6.17 3.27 9.84
N GLN A 311 -7.18 3.34 8.98
CA GLN A 311 -8.31 2.39 8.93
C GLN A 311 -8.04 1.15 8.05
N LEU A 312 -7.02 1.21 7.19
CA LEU A 312 -6.59 0.12 6.30
C LEU A 312 -5.73 -0.91 7.05
N GLU A 313 -6.25 -1.50 8.13
CA GLU A 313 -5.51 -2.34 9.07
C GLU A 313 -5.09 -3.69 8.47
N TYR A 314 -6.01 -4.38 7.78
CA TYR A 314 -5.73 -5.64 7.12
C TYR A 314 -4.79 -5.45 5.93
N LEU A 315 -4.95 -4.38 5.15
CA LEU A 315 -3.99 -4.04 4.11
C LEU A 315 -2.59 -3.77 4.68
N SER A 316 -2.49 -3.19 5.89
CA SER A 316 -1.22 -3.09 6.62
C SER A 316 -0.62 -4.46 6.97
N CYS A 317 -1.46 -5.43 7.36
CA CYS A 317 -1.03 -6.81 7.61
C CYS A 317 -0.50 -7.47 6.33
N VAL A 318 -1.19 -7.28 5.20
CA VAL A 318 -0.76 -7.76 3.87
C VAL A 318 0.58 -7.16 3.48
N ILE A 319 0.77 -5.85 3.64
CA ILE A 319 2.05 -5.19 3.33
C ILE A 319 3.18 -5.75 4.20
N ASN A 320 2.95 -5.88 5.52
CA ASN A 320 3.97 -6.39 6.42
C ASN A 320 4.33 -7.86 6.15
N GLU A 321 3.34 -8.71 5.88
CA GLU A 321 3.58 -10.10 5.49
C GLU A 321 4.30 -10.20 4.14
N THR A 322 3.98 -9.28 3.22
CA THR A 322 4.72 -9.18 1.96
C THR A 322 6.16 -8.80 2.23
N LEU A 323 6.45 -7.80 3.05
CA LEU A 323 7.83 -7.39 3.36
C LEU A 323 8.59 -8.42 4.20
N ARG A 324 7.88 -9.33 4.87
CA ARG A 324 8.48 -10.49 5.56
C ARG A 324 8.94 -11.55 4.56
N ILE A 325 8.08 -11.91 3.60
CA ILE A 325 8.44 -12.87 2.54
C ILE A 325 9.38 -12.20 1.52
N CYS A 326 9.11 -11.00 1.05
CA CYS A 326 9.91 -10.29 0.05
C CYS A 326 10.51 -9.01 0.65
N PRO A 327 11.48 -9.11 1.59
CA PRO A 327 12.13 -7.93 2.13
C PRO A 327 12.93 -7.26 1.01
N VAL A 328 12.51 -6.06 0.61
CA VAL A 328 13.14 -5.33 -0.51
C VAL A 328 14.64 -5.13 -0.27
N ILE A 329 15.04 -4.89 0.98
CA ILE A 329 16.45 -4.96 1.39
C ILE A 329 16.64 -6.25 2.20
N SER A 330 17.36 -7.20 1.60
CA SER A 330 17.51 -8.55 2.15
C SER A 330 18.56 -8.64 3.26
N GLN A 331 19.53 -7.72 3.27
CA GLN A 331 20.67 -7.72 4.18
C GLN A 331 21.16 -6.30 4.44
N VAL A 332 21.72 -6.04 5.63
CA VAL A 332 22.35 -4.76 5.96
C VAL A 332 23.63 -4.92 6.75
N GLY A 333 24.66 -4.17 6.38
CA GLY A 333 25.96 -4.22 7.06
C GLY A 333 26.06 -3.30 8.28
N ARG A 334 26.88 -3.68 9.27
CA ARG A 334 27.44 -2.84 10.34
C ARG A 334 28.92 -3.13 10.54
N LYS A 335 29.64 -2.20 11.17
CA LYS A 335 31.04 -2.36 11.58
C LYS A 335 31.19 -1.90 13.03
N VAL A 336 31.88 -2.70 13.83
CA VAL A 336 32.21 -2.37 15.22
C VAL A 336 33.33 -1.32 15.22
N VAL A 337 33.15 -0.23 15.97
CA VAL A 337 34.08 0.89 16.11
C VAL A 337 34.11 1.39 17.56
N GLY A 338 35.22 2.00 17.98
CA GLY A 338 35.31 2.63 19.31
C GLY A 338 35.41 1.61 20.45
N GLY A 339 36.15 0.52 20.22
CA GLY A 339 36.34 -0.59 21.16
C GLY A 339 35.36 -1.75 20.98
N ASP A 340 35.68 -2.85 21.68
CA ASP A 340 34.93 -4.11 21.66
C ASP A 340 33.49 -3.95 22.17
N VAL A 341 32.57 -4.73 21.60
CA VAL A 341 31.16 -4.75 21.99
C VAL A 341 30.81 -6.10 22.58
N THR A 342 30.42 -6.11 23.86
CA THR A 342 29.89 -7.31 24.51
C THR A 342 28.39 -7.44 24.24
N LEU A 343 27.98 -8.54 23.63
CA LEU A 343 26.59 -8.88 23.35
C LEU A 343 25.90 -9.40 24.63
N SER A 344 24.56 -9.38 24.64
CA SER A 344 23.75 -9.83 25.79
C SER A 344 23.94 -11.30 26.14
N ASN A 345 24.42 -12.13 25.20
CA ASN A 345 24.76 -13.53 25.43
C ASN A 345 26.21 -13.74 25.94
N GLY A 346 26.94 -12.66 26.22
CA GLY A 346 28.32 -12.69 26.71
C GLY A 346 29.39 -12.80 25.62
N ALA A 347 29.03 -12.97 24.34
CA ALA A 347 29.99 -12.98 23.25
C ALA A 347 30.57 -11.57 23.02
N VAL A 348 31.85 -11.49 22.69
CA VAL A 348 32.55 -10.22 22.43
C VAL A 348 32.79 -10.06 20.93
N LEU A 349 32.33 -8.95 20.37
CA LEU A 349 32.64 -8.54 19.02
C LEU A 349 33.83 -7.57 19.07
N PRO A 350 34.99 -7.94 18.50
CA PRO A 350 36.17 -7.09 18.55
C PRO A 350 35.98 -5.83 17.70
N GLU A 351 36.70 -4.76 18.05
CA GLU A 351 36.77 -3.57 17.20
C GLU A 351 37.20 -3.94 15.76
N GLY A 352 36.54 -3.32 14.77
CA GLY A 352 36.75 -3.60 13.36
C GLY A 352 35.96 -4.79 12.82
N GLN A 353 35.28 -5.58 13.67
CA GLN A 353 34.43 -6.68 13.23
C GLN A 353 33.35 -6.19 12.25
N ARG A 354 33.28 -6.84 11.09
CA ARG A 354 32.23 -6.59 10.09
C ARG A 354 31.04 -7.51 10.37
N ILE A 355 29.86 -6.96 10.25
CA ILE A 355 28.61 -7.64 10.58
C ILE A 355 27.69 -7.51 9.38
N MET A 356 27.04 -8.61 9.00
CA MET A 356 25.92 -8.64 8.08
C MET A 356 24.67 -9.14 8.81
N ILE A 357 23.64 -8.31 8.85
CA ILE A 357 22.34 -8.68 9.38
C ILE A 357 21.53 -9.30 8.25
N ASP A 358 21.18 -10.58 8.40
CA ASP A 358 20.45 -11.36 7.42
C ASP A 358 18.94 -11.26 7.66
N ILE A 359 18.35 -10.20 7.11
CA ILE A 359 16.92 -9.90 7.23
C ILE A 359 16.09 -11.00 6.56
N TYR A 360 16.56 -11.50 5.41
CA TYR A 360 15.88 -12.55 4.65
C TYR A 360 15.64 -13.82 5.46
N ASN A 361 16.68 -14.34 6.12
CA ASN A 361 16.57 -15.55 6.93
C ASN A 361 15.88 -15.29 8.28
N LEU A 362 16.10 -14.12 8.90
CA LEU A 362 15.37 -13.71 10.11
C LEU A 362 13.84 -13.75 9.87
N HIS A 363 13.40 -13.19 8.75
CA HIS A 363 11.98 -13.10 8.40
C HIS A 363 11.36 -14.44 7.98
N ARG A 364 12.18 -15.48 7.78
CA ARG A 364 11.77 -16.85 7.43
C ARG A 364 12.05 -17.89 8.50
N SER A 365 12.58 -17.46 9.65
CA SER A 365 12.94 -18.38 10.73
C SER A 365 11.71 -19.15 11.24
N LYS A 366 11.77 -20.48 11.17
CA LYS A 366 10.72 -21.36 11.73
C LYS A 366 10.65 -21.29 13.25
N GLU A 367 11.75 -20.91 13.92
CA GLU A 367 11.79 -20.67 15.36
C GLU A 367 10.94 -19.45 15.75
N ILE A 368 10.91 -18.43 14.90
CA ILE A 368 10.22 -17.15 15.16
C ILE A 368 8.80 -17.15 14.60
N TRP A 369 8.62 -17.65 13.38
CA TRP A 369 7.37 -17.57 12.62
C TRP A 369 6.60 -18.89 12.58
N GLY A 370 7.11 -19.93 13.25
CA GLY A 370 6.49 -21.25 13.33
C GLY A 370 6.70 -22.13 12.09
N PRO A 371 6.10 -23.33 12.05
CA PRO A 371 6.31 -24.31 10.98
C PRO A 371 5.86 -23.82 9.59
N ASN A 372 4.91 -22.88 9.56
CA ASN A 372 4.38 -22.28 8.34
C ASN A 372 5.12 -21.00 7.92
N ALA A 373 6.34 -20.74 8.41
CA ALA A 373 7.11 -19.52 8.13
C ALA A 373 7.27 -19.18 6.63
N LEU A 374 7.19 -20.15 5.72
CA LEU A 374 7.31 -19.91 4.28
C LEU A 374 5.97 -19.64 3.58
N LYS A 375 4.83 -19.79 4.28
CA LYS A 375 3.51 -19.46 3.75
C LYS A 375 3.24 -17.96 3.93
N PHE A 376 2.48 -17.40 3.00
CA PHE A 376 1.98 -16.03 3.10
C PHE A 376 0.72 -16.00 3.96
N GLN A 377 0.85 -15.46 5.18
CA GLN A 377 -0.21 -15.41 6.18
C GLN A 377 -0.27 -14.02 6.83
N PRO A 378 -1.10 -13.09 6.33
CA PRO A 378 -1.24 -11.73 6.87
C PRO A 378 -1.57 -11.70 8.37
N ASP A 379 -2.28 -12.70 8.88
CA ASP A 379 -2.63 -12.82 10.30
C ASP A 379 -1.42 -12.82 11.24
N ASN A 380 -0.23 -13.17 10.73
CA ASN A 380 1.02 -12.97 11.45
C ASN A 380 1.16 -11.55 11.99
N PHE A 381 0.56 -10.55 11.35
CA PHE A 381 0.67 -9.13 11.71
C PHE A 381 -0.55 -8.56 12.42
N LEU A 382 -1.48 -9.41 12.88
CA LEU A 382 -2.48 -8.99 13.87
C LEU A 382 -1.80 -8.50 15.15
N VAL A 383 -2.46 -7.57 15.84
CA VAL A 383 -1.88 -6.82 16.98
C VAL A 383 -1.35 -7.75 18.06
N GLU A 384 -2.11 -8.78 18.41
CA GLU A 384 -1.76 -9.82 19.39
C GLU A 384 -0.53 -10.63 18.97
N ASN A 385 -0.44 -11.02 17.69
CA ASN A 385 0.66 -11.82 17.16
C ASN A 385 1.96 -11.00 17.06
N VAL A 386 1.86 -9.70 16.76
CA VAL A 386 3.00 -8.78 16.79
C VAL A 386 3.51 -8.60 18.21
N ARG A 387 2.62 -8.41 19.20
CA ARG A 387 2.98 -8.20 20.61
C ARG A 387 3.68 -9.41 21.23
N ALA A 388 3.30 -10.63 20.82
CA ALA A 388 3.88 -11.86 21.34
C ALA A 388 5.31 -12.14 20.82
N ARG A 389 5.74 -11.51 19.71
CA ARG A 389 7.06 -11.75 19.11
C ARG A 389 8.12 -10.79 19.61
N HIS A 390 9.39 -11.19 19.50
CA HIS A 390 10.51 -10.32 19.81
C HIS A 390 10.47 -9.03 18.95
N PRO A 391 10.71 -7.84 19.51
CA PRO A 391 10.57 -6.56 18.78
C PRO A 391 11.52 -6.37 17.57
N PHE A 392 12.54 -7.23 17.43
CA PHE A 392 13.49 -7.25 16.31
C PHE A 392 13.32 -8.49 15.41
N ALA A 393 12.27 -9.28 15.59
CA ALA A 393 11.92 -10.41 14.72
C ALA A 393 11.51 -9.96 13.30
N PHE A 394 11.03 -8.72 13.17
CA PHE A 394 10.60 -8.13 11.91
C PHE A 394 11.18 -6.71 11.79
N ILE A 395 12.01 -6.50 10.78
CA ILE A 395 12.82 -5.28 10.56
C ILE A 395 12.96 -4.93 9.06
N PRO A 396 11.86 -4.87 8.28
CA PRO A 396 11.93 -4.62 6.84
C PRO A 396 12.52 -3.24 6.50
N PHE A 397 12.44 -2.30 7.43
CA PHE A 397 13.02 -0.95 7.34
C PHE A 397 14.24 -0.78 8.25
N THR A 398 14.84 -1.89 8.68
CA THR A 398 15.76 -1.98 9.82
C THR A 398 15.16 -1.39 11.12
N LYS A 399 15.93 -1.30 12.19
CA LYS A 399 15.51 -0.71 13.48
C LYS A 399 16.73 -0.15 14.22
N GLY A 400 16.50 0.60 15.30
CA GLY A 400 17.57 1.17 16.11
C GLY A 400 18.10 2.48 15.53
N ILE A 401 19.37 2.80 15.79
CA ILE A 401 19.95 4.14 15.54
C ILE A 401 19.83 4.52 14.06
N ARG A 402 20.15 3.58 13.16
CA ARG A 402 20.11 3.79 11.70
C ARG A 402 18.87 3.21 11.02
N SER A 403 17.70 3.33 11.63
CA SER A 403 16.44 2.92 10.98
C SER A 403 16.13 3.78 9.75
N CYS A 404 15.37 3.24 8.79
CA CYS A 404 14.95 3.99 7.60
C CYS A 404 14.29 5.32 7.96
N ILE A 405 14.70 6.40 7.30
CA ILE A 405 14.09 7.73 7.47
C ILE A 405 12.69 7.80 6.83
N GLY A 406 12.51 7.10 5.71
CA GLY A 406 11.31 7.10 4.90
C GLY A 406 10.28 6.04 5.27
N ILE A 407 10.29 5.47 6.48
CA ILE A 407 9.38 4.36 6.85
C ILE A 407 7.90 4.73 6.62
N ARG A 408 7.46 5.88 7.16
CA ARG A 408 6.08 6.37 7.01
C ARG A 408 5.78 6.81 5.58
N TYR A 409 6.79 7.35 4.89
CA TYR A 409 6.69 7.73 3.49
C TYR A 409 6.35 6.51 2.61
N ALA A 410 7.11 5.42 2.76
CA ALA A 410 6.91 4.17 2.04
C ALA A 410 5.57 3.51 2.42
N GLU A 411 5.24 3.48 3.72
CA GLU A 411 3.94 2.96 4.18
C GLU A 411 2.77 3.72 3.53
N PHE A 412 2.82 5.04 3.46
CA PHE A 412 1.75 5.84 2.86
C PHE A 412 1.66 5.61 1.35
N SER A 413 2.77 5.73 0.64
CA SER A 413 2.78 5.61 -0.83
C SER A 413 2.34 4.21 -1.29
N VAL A 414 2.84 3.15 -0.65
CA VAL A 414 2.49 1.77 -0.97
C VAL A 414 1.03 1.50 -0.61
N LYS A 415 0.56 1.90 0.58
CA LYS A 415 -0.82 1.65 1.02
C LYS A 415 -1.85 2.39 0.16
N ILE A 416 -1.58 3.65 -0.23
CA ILE A 416 -2.43 4.41 -1.17
C ILE A 416 -2.49 3.71 -2.52
N THR A 417 -1.32 3.33 -3.06
CA THR A 417 -1.23 2.63 -4.34
C THR A 417 -2.03 1.34 -4.30
N LEU A 418 -1.82 0.49 -3.29
CA LEU A 418 -2.51 -0.80 -3.17
C LEU A 418 -4.02 -0.64 -2.98
N ALA A 419 -4.47 0.24 -2.08
CA ALA A 419 -5.90 0.41 -1.80
C ALA A 419 -6.67 0.81 -3.06
N ARG A 420 -6.15 1.79 -3.80
CA ARG A 420 -6.75 2.23 -5.06
C ARG A 420 -6.66 1.13 -6.13
N PHE A 421 -5.52 0.46 -6.23
CA PHE A 421 -5.31 -0.60 -7.22
C PHE A 421 -6.28 -1.76 -7.03
N ILE A 422 -6.40 -2.31 -5.82
CA ILE A 422 -7.25 -3.49 -5.59
C ILE A 422 -8.75 -3.16 -5.65
N LYS A 423 -9.16 -1.90 -5.42
CA LYS A 423 -10.54 -1.47 -5.65
C LYS A 423 -10.89 -1.53 -7.14
N ARG A 424 -9.97 -1.08 -8.02
CA ARG A 424 -10.19 -1.01 -9.47
C ARG A 424 -9.95 -2.34 -10.20
N TYR A 425 -8.94 -3.10 -9.79
CA TYR A 425 -8.48 -4.29 -10.50
C TYR A 425 -8.53 -5.55 -9.65
N LYS A 426 -8.68 -6.68 -10.33
CA LYS A 426 -8.49 -8.02 -9.78
C LYS A 426 -7.27 -8.64 -10.45
N LEU A 427 -6.39 -9.19 -9.65
CA LEU A 427 -5.12 -9.76 -10.09
C LEU A 427 -5.12 -11.27 -9.96
N TYR A 428 -4.42 -11.94 -10.87
CA TYR A 428 -4.19 -13.38 -10.83
C TYR A 428 -2.76 -13.69 -11.27
N ALA A 429 -2.07 -14.53 -10.49
CA ALA A 429 -0.79 -15.09 -10.88
C ALA A 429 -0.81 -16.60 -10.64
N ASN A 430 -0.46 -17.37 -11.65
CA ASN A 430 -0.27 -18.81 -11.49
C ASN A 430 1.18 -19.11 -11.12
N ALA A 431 1.55 -18.74 -9.89
CA ALA A 431 2.87 -18.98 -9.33
C ALA A 431 2.74 -19.35 -7.86
N LYS A 432 3.71 -20.10 -7.34
CA LYS A 432 3.82 -20.39 -5.91
C LYS A 432 5.06 -19.73 -5.34
N ILE A 433 5.04 -19.45 -4.03
CA ILE A 433 6.17 -18.83 -3.33
C ILE A 433 7.44 -19.68 -3.46
N GLU A 434 7.30 -21.01 -3.45
CA GLU A 434 8.40 -21.96 -3.62
C GLU A 434 9.06 -21.91 -5.01
N ASP A 435 8.34 -21.41 -6.03
CA ASP A 435 8.85 -21.27 -7.39
C ASP A 435 9.59 -19.92 -7.60
N LEU A 436 9.50 -19.00 -6.62
CA LEU A 436 10.14 -17.69 -6.71
C LEU A 436 11.62 -17.80 -6.39
N VAL A 437 12.46 -17.48 -7.36
CA VAL A 437 13.92 -17.36 -7.17
C VAL A 437 14.23 -15.90 -6.84
N PHE A 438 14.80 -15.67 -5.66
CA PHE A 438 15.19 -14.34 -5.22
C PHE A 438 16.71 -14.15 -5.36
N GLU A 439 17.10 -13.08 -6.03
CA GLU A 439 18.48 -12.64 -6.18
C GLU A 439 18.70 -11.32 -5.45
N ASN A 440 19.94 -11.06 -5.01
CA ASN A 440 20.31 -9.78 -4.43
C ASN A 440 20.99 -8.90 -5.48
N HIS A 441 20.42 -7.72 -5.71
CA HIS A 441 20.90 -6.66 -6.60
C HIS A 441 20.88 -5.32 -5.84
N ILE A 442 21.45 -5.31 -4.62
CA ILE A 442 21.19 -4.29 -3.57
C ILE A 442 19.77 -4.40 -3.01
N SER A 443 18.77 -4.33 -3.89
CA SER A 443 17.39 -4.69 -3.62
C SER A 443 17.10 -6.13 -4.04
N LEU A 444 16.08 -6.73 -3.44
CA LEU A 444 15.59 -8.06 -3.76
C LEU A 444 14.99 -8.06 -5.17
N HIS A 445 15.50 -8.94 -6.02
CA HIS A 445 15.12 -9.02 -7.42
C HIS A 445 14.59 -10.42 -7.78
N LEU A 446 13.64 -10.45 -8.72
CA LEU A 446 13.19 -11.68 -9.37
C LEU A 446 13.79 -11.71 -10.78
N PRO A 447 14.75 -12.60 -11.08
CA PRO A 447 15.33 -12.69 -12.42
C PRO A 447 14.27 -13.07 -13.47
N LYS A 448 13.19 -13.72 -13.03
CA LYS A 448 12.00 -13.97 -13.83
C LYS A 448 10.75 -13.59 -13.05
N HIS A 449 10.09 -12.54 -13.51
CA HIS A 449 8.82 -12.09 -12.96
C HIS A 449 7.68 -13.06 -13.35
N PRO A 450 6.88 -13.55 -12.39
CA PRO A 450 5.67 -14.30 -12.71
C PRO A 450 4.71 -13.47 -13.56
N GLU A 451 4.01 -14.15 -14.47
CA GLU A 451 2.96 -13.50 -15.27
C GLU A 451 1.76 -13.17 -14.37
N MET A 452 1.41 -11.89 -14.34
CA MET A 452 0.22 -11.39 -13.64
C MET A 452 -0.84 -11.00 -14.67
N LYS A 453 -1.99 -11.67 -14.61
CA LYS A 453 -3.18 -11.25 -15.33
C LYS A 453 -3.90 -10.19 -14.51
N ILE A 454 -4.13 -9.04 -15.12
CA ILE A 454 -4.87 -7.93 -14.54
C ILE A 454 -6.23 -7.86 -15.24
N GLU A 455 -7.30 -7.92 -14.47
CA GLU A 455 -8.66 -7.72 -14.98
C GLU A 455 -9.26 -6.52 -14.27
N ARG A 456 -9.91 -5.63 -15.02
CA ARG A 456 -10.78 -4.63 -14.40
C ARG A 456 -11.82 -5.36 -13.58
N ARG A 457 -11.97 -5.01 -12.30
CA ARG A 457 -13.07 -5.55 -11.51
C ARG A 457 -14.31 -5.12 -12.27
N LYS A 458 -15.09 -6.12 -12.74
CA LYS A 458 -16.44 -5.84 -13.18
C LYS A 458 -17.04 -5.14 -12.00
N MET A 459 -17.33 -3.85 -12.20
CA MET A 459 -18.20 -3.14 -11.31
C MET A 459 -19.29 -4.15 -10.99
N SER A 460 -19.61 -4.34 -9.73
CA SER A 460 -21.03 -4.42 -9.53
C SER A 460 -21.51 -3.12 -10.16
N LYS A 461 -21.92 -3.15 -11.46
CA LYS A 461 -23.10 -2.39 -11.84
C LYS A 461 -23.94 -2.65 -10.63
N PRO A 462 -24.18 -1.64 -9.77
CA PRO A 462 -24.95 -1.94 -8.59
C PRO A 462 -26.17 -2.63 -9.19
N LEU A 463 -26.67 -3.68 -8.55
CA LEU A 463 -27.94 -4.21 -9.00
C LEU A 463 -28.93 -3.07 -8.65
N GLU A 464 -28.86 -1.95 -9.38
CA GLU A 464 -29.43 -0.64 -9.14
C GLU A 464 -30.90 -0.83 -9.35
N TYR A 465 -31.23 -1.48 -10.46
CA TYR A 465 -32.57 -1.96 -10.71
C TYR A 465 -33.04 -2.98 -9.66
N LEU A 466 -32.19 -3.89 -9.16
CA LEU A 466 -32.61 -4.77 -8.05
C LEU A 466 -32.83 -3.99 -6.75
N SER A 467 -32.03 -2.96 -6.48
CA SER A 467 -32.21 -2.04 -5.36
C SER A 467 -33.50 -1.23 -5.53
N CYS A 468 -33.82 -0.82 -6.75
CA CYS A 468 -35.09 -0.19 -7.09
C CYS A 468 -36.25 -1.13 -6.81
N VAL A 469 -36.14 -2.39 -7.23
CA VAL A 469 -37.13 -3.45 -6.96
C VAL A 469 -37.29 -3.67 -5.46
N ILE A 470 -36.20 -3.80 -4.70
CA ILE A 470 -36.24 -4.00 -3.24
C ILE A 470 -36.90 -2.80 -2.53
N ASN A 471 -36.51 -1.58 -2.89
CA ASN A 471 -37.07 -0.37 -2.28
C ASN A 471 -38.55 -0.21 -2.62
N GLU A 472 -38.95 -0.53 -3.85
CA GLU A 472 -40.35 -0.53 -4.25
C GLU A 472 -41.14 -1.63 -3.52
N THR A 473 -40.54 -2.80 -3.29
CA THR A 473 -41.16 -3.84 -2.45
C THR A 473 -41.35 -3.35 -1.03
N LEU A 474 -40.37 -2.65 -0.45
CA LEU A 474 -40.47 -2.09 0.90
C LEU A 474 -41.45 -0.90 0.99
N ARG A 475 -41.70 -0.21 -0.13
CA ARG A 475 -42.69 0.87 -0.21
C ARG A 475 -44.11 0.32 -0.22
N ILE A 476 -44.35 -0.70 -1.06
CA ILE A 476 -45.65 -1.38 -1.11
C ILE A 476 -45.84 -2.24 0.14
N CYS A 477 -44.84 -2.98 0.58
CA CYS A 477 -44.91 -3.89 1.73
C CYS A 477 -43.93 -3.45 2.83
N PRO A 478 -44.17 -2.31 3.50
CA PRO A 478 -43.28 -1.87 4.56
C PRO A 478 -43.36 -2.84 5.73
N VAL A 479 -42.21 -3.29 6.23
CA VAL A 479 -42.15 -4.23 7.36
C VAL A 479 -42.81 -3.63 8.60
N ILE A 480 -42.69 -2.32 8.80
CA ILE A 480 -43.33 -1.57 9.86
C ILE A 480 -44.36 -0.62 9.23
N SER A 481 -45.63 -0.79 9.60
CA SER A 481 -46.75 -0.01 9.06
C SER A 481 -46.89 1.36 9.72
N GLN A 482 -46.57 1.46 11.01
CA GLN A 482 -46.70 2.69 11.80
C GLN A 482 -45.60 2.78 12.85
N VAL A 483 -45.22 4.00 13.23
CA VAL A 483 -44.28 4.21 14.32
C VAL A 483 -44.72 5.33 15.27
N GLY A 484 -44.71 5.02 16.56
CA GLY A 484 -45.05 5.97 17.62
C GLY A 484 -43.87 6.89 18.00
N ARG A 485 -44.21 8.13 18.37
CA ARG A 485 -43.32 9.11 19.02
C ARG A 485 -44.06 9.79 20.17
N LYS A 486 -43.31 10.34 21.12
CA LYS A 486 -43.83 11.19 22.19
C LYS A 486 -43.00 12.47 22.22
N VAL A 487 -43.66 13.63 22.26
CA VAL A 487 -43.00 14.93 22.42
C VAL A 487 -42.43 15.02 23.84
N VAL A 488 -41.17 15.42 23.95
CA VAL A 488 -40.43 15.55 25.22
C VAL A 488 -39.51 16.77 25.14
N GLY A 489 -39.27 17.43 26.28
CA GLY A 489 -38.34 18.57 26.36
C GLY A 489 -38.94 19.90 25.90
N GLY A 490 -40.24 20.10 26.15
CA GLY A 490 -41.02 21.26 25.71
C GLY A 490 -41.84 21.05 24.44
N ASP A 491 -42.64 22.06 24.10
CA ASP A 491 -43.49 22.08 22.91
C ASP A 491 -42.65 22.12 21.63
N VAL A 492 -43.12 21.45 20.57
CA VAL A 492 -42.43 21.36 19.28
C VAL A 492 -43.26 22.01 18.18
N THR A 493 -42.72 23.04 17.54
CA THR A 493 -43.32 23.66 16.35
C THR A 493 -42.92 22.92 15.08
N LEU A 494 -43.91 22.44 14.33
CA LEU A 494 -43.73 21.80 13.03
C LEU A 494 -43.47 22.83 11.92
N SER A 495 -42.95 22.36 10.78
CA SER A 495 -42.60 23.20 9.63
C SER A 495 -43.79 23.96 9.02
N ASN A 496 -45.02 23.50 9.28
CA ASN A 496 -46.26 24.17 8.87
C ASN A 496 -46.82 25.14 9.93
N GLY A 497 -46.06 25.41 11.00
CA GLY A 497 -46.45 26.29 12.10
C GLY A 497 -47.33 25.64 13.17
N ALA A 498 -47.74 24.37 13.03
CA ALA A 498 -48.51 23.69 14.06
C ALA A 498 -47.64 23.39 15.29
N VAL A 499 -48.19 23.61 16.50
CA VAL A 499 -47.48 23.35 17.76
C VAL A 499 -47.96 22.02 18.34
N LEU A 500 -47.02 21.14 18.66
CA LEU A 500 -47.25 19.88 19.34
C LEU A 500 -46.86 20.03 20.82
N PRO A 501 -47.82 20.03 21.76
CA PRO A 501 -47.52 20.16 23.18
C PRO A 501 -46.65 19.02 23.72
N GLU A 502 -45.85 19.34 24.75
CA GLU A 502 -45.10 18.34 25.49
C GLU A 502 -46.02 17.21 25.99
N GLY A 503 -45.54 15.97 25.85
CA GLY A 503 -46.29 14.79 26.24
C GLY A 503 -47.22 14.23 25.16
N GLN A 504 -47.50 14.98 24.09
CA GLN A 504 -48.35 14.49 23.00
C GLN A 504 -47.75 13.24 22.34
N ARG A 505 -48.61 12.24 22.11
CA ARG A 505 -48.27 11.03 21.37
C ARG A 505 -48.59 11.22 19.90
N ILE A 506 -47.63 10.89 19.05
CA ILE A 506 -47.72 11.04 17.60
C ILE A 506 -47.60 9.65 16.98
N MET A 507 -48.47 9.34 16.02
CA MET A 507 -48.35 8.14 15.20
C MET A 507 -47.98 8.55 13.78
N ILE A 508 -46.86 8.03 13.29
CA ILE A 508 -46.44 8.23 11.90
C ILE A 508 -46.93 7.01 11.11
N ASP A 509 -47.86 7.25 10.20
CA ASP A 509 -48.41 6.21 9.33
C ASP A 509 -47.53 5.99 8.10
N ILE A 510 -46.58 5.06 8.21
CA ILE A 510 -45.63 4.73 7.16
C ILE A 510 -46.36 4.10 5.96
N TYR A 511 -47.35 3.25 6.24
CA TYR A 511 -48.12 2.53 5.23
C TYR A 511 -48.84 3.48 4.27
N ASN A 512 -49.54 4.48 4.81
CA ASN A 512 -50.24 5.49 4.01
C ASN A 512 -49.28 6.52 3.40
N LEU A 513 -48.21 6.92 4.12
CA LEU A 513 -47.17 7.80 3.57
C LEU A 513 -46.56 7.22 2.28
N HIS A 514 -46.29 5.91 2.27
CA HIS A 514 -45.69 5.22 1.12
C HIS A 514 -46.67 4.99 -0.03
N ARG A 515 -47.96 5.27 0.17
CA ARG A 515 -49.05 5.14 -0.83
C ARG A 515 -49.70 6.47 -1.20
N SER A 516 -49.21 7.58 -0.65
CA SER A 516 -49.77 8.89 -0.92
C SER A 516 -49.66 9.22 -2.41
N LYS A 517 -50.80 9.53 -3.04
CA LYS A 517 -50.84 9.99 -4.44
C LYS A 517 -50.18 11.36 -4.63
N GLU A 518 -50.11 12.16 -3.57
CA GLU A 518 -49.42 13.45 -3.60
C GLU A 518 -47.90 13.27 -3.67
N ILE A 519 -47.36 12.23 -3.04
CA ILE A 519 -45.92 11.97 -2.97
C ILE A 519 -45.45 11.07 -4.11
N TRP A 520 -46.24 10.03 -4.43
CA TRP A 520 -45.86 8.96 -5.37
C TRP A 520 -46.63 9.01 -6.70
N GLY A 521 -47.48 10.03 -6.89
CA GLY A 521 -48.23 10.25 -8.11
C GLY A 521 -49.49 9.37 -8.25
N PRO A 522 -50.18 9.45 -9.40
CA PRO A 522 -51.47 8.76 -9.61
C PRO A 522 -51.37 7.22 -9.56
N ASN A 523 -50.18 6.67 -9.80
CA ASN A 523 -49.90 5.24 -9.77
C ASN A 523 -49.32 4.77 -8.42
N ALA A 524 -49.50 5.51 -7.32
CA ALA A 524 -48.90 5.20 -6.01
C ALA A 524 -49.20 3.78 -5.49
N LEU A 525 -50.27 3.12 -5.95
CA LEU A 525 -50.62 1.75 -5.53
C LEU A 525 -50.02 0.65 -6.43
N LYS A 526 -49.44 1.01 -7.58
CA LYS A 526 -48.79 0.06 -8.49
C LYS A 526 -47.36 -0.19 -8.08
N PHE A 527 -46.86 -1.39 -8.37
CA PHE A 527 -45.45 -1.73 -8.22
C PHE A 527 -44.65 -1.20 -9.41
N GLN A 528 -43.87 -0.15 -9.16
CA GLN A 528 -43.10 0.57 -10.14
C GLN A 528 -41.68 0.84 -9.61
N PRO A 529 -40.73 -0.08 -9.82
CA PRO A 529 -39.34 0.07 -9.38
C PRO A 529 -38.68 1.37 -9.84
N ASP A 530 -39.08 1.90 -10.99
CA ASP A 530 -38.54 3.14 -11.57
C ASP A 530 -38.72 4.36 -10.65
N ASN A 531 -39.63 4.28 -9.67
CA ASN A 531 -39.72 5.22 -8.56
C ASN A 531 -38.43 5.31 -7.73
N PHE A 532 -37.46 4.42 -7.89
CA PHE A 532 -36.22 4.45 -7.13
C PHE A 532 -34.98 4.69 -7.99
N LEU A 533 -35.17 5.06 -9.26
CA LEU A 533 -34.10 5.62 -10.09
C LEU A 533 -33.58 6.92 -9.47
N VAL A 534 -32.30 7.20 -9.65
CA VAL A 534 -31.55 8.24 -8.92
C VAL A 534 -32.21 9.62 -9.09
N GLU A 535 -32.59 9.96 -10.31
CA GLU A 535 -33.28 11.19 -10.69
C GLU A 535 -34.63 11.33 -9.98
N ASN A 536 -35.39 10.25 -9.87
CA ASN A 536 -36.72 10.23 -9.28
C ASN A 536 -36.67 10.30 -7.74
N VAL A 537 -35.64 9.70 -7.13
CA VAL A 537 -35.39 9.81 -5.68
C VAL A 537 -34.99 11.24 -5.31
N ARG A 538 -34.12 11.87 -6.10
CA ARG A 538 -33.66 13.26 -5.85
C ARG A 538 -34.79 14.29 -5.94
N ALA A 539 -35.77 14.05 -6.81
CA ALA A 539 -36.93 14.92 -6.94
C ALA A 539 -37.92 14.82 -5.76
N ARG A 540 -37.78 13.83 -4.88
CA ARG A 540 -38.70 13.57 -3.77
C ARG A 540 -38.17 14.05 -2.43
N HIS A 541 -39.09 14.41 -1.53
CA HIS A 541 -38.72 14.81 -0.18
C HIS A 541 -37.93 13.68 0.53
N PRO A 542 -36.84 13.98 1.25
CA PRO A 542 -35.99 12.94 1.86
C PRO A 542 -36.70 12.00 2.84
N PHE A 543 -37.84 12.41 3.40
CA PHE A 543 -38.65 11.60 4.32
C PHE A 543 -39.88 10.93 3.65
N ALA A 544 -40.00 11.00 2.32
CA ALA A 544 -41.06 10.33 1.56
C ALA A 544 -41.00 8.79 1.66
N PHE A 545 -39.81 8.24 1.91
CA PHE A 545 -39.55 6.81 2.02
C PHE A 545 -38.76 6.50 3.29
N ILE A 546 -39.38 5.75 4.20
CA ILE A 546 -38.89 5.47 5.56
C ILE A 546 -39.23 4.03 6.01
N PRO A 547 -38.86 3.00 5.23
CA PRO A 547 -39.29 1.61 5.45
C PRO A 547 -38.86 1.01 6.79
N PHE A 548 -37.81 1.57 7.39
CA PHE A 548 -37.32 1.22 8.73
C PHE A 548 -37.13 2.45 9.60
N THR A 549 -37.99 3.47 9.41
CA THR A 549 -37.90 4.81 10.01
C THR A 549 -36.67 5.60 9.57
N LYS A 550 -36.59 6.89 9.94
CA LYS A 550 -35.47 7.79 9.59
C LYS A 550 -35.27 8.83 10.70
N GLY A 551 -34.05 9.33 10.84
CA GLY A 551 -33.64 10.29 11.89
C GLY A 551 -32.93 9.62 13.06
N ILE A 552 -33.05 10.22 14.26
CA ILE A 552 -32.31 9.84 15.49
C ILE A 552 -32.56 8.38 15.90
N ARG A 553 -33.73 7.84 15.57
CA ARG A 553 -34.13 6.44 15.87
C ARG A 553 -34.23 5.60 14.60
N SER A 554 -33.26 5.71 13.69
CA SER A 554 -33.17 4.85 12.50
C SER A 554 -32.73 3.42 12.85
N CYS A 555 -33.16 2.44 12.05
CA CYS A 555 -32.78 1.05 12.25
C CYS A 555 -31.28 0.83 11.99
N ILE A 556 -30.53 0.40 13.02
CA ILE A 556 -29.10 0.12 12.91
C ILE A 556 -28.79 -1.05 11.95
N GLY A 557 -29.73 -1.99 11.80
CA GLY A 557 -29.58 -3.18 10.95
C GLY A 557 -29.94 -2.98 9.48
N ILE A 558 -30.41 -1.79 9.07
CA ILE A 558 -30.96 -1.58 7.71
C ILE A 558 -29.97 -1.95 6.60
N ARG A 559 -28.70 -1.54 6.73
CA ARG A 559 -27.66 -1.81 5.72
C ARG A 559 -27.37 -3.30 5.60
N TYR A 560 -27.33 -4.01 6.72
CA TYR A 560 -27.13 -5.46 6.73
C TYR A 560 -28.31 -6.19 6.09
N ALA A 561 -29.53 -5.77 6.37
CA ALA A 561 -30.74 -6.33 5.79
C ALA A 561 -30.80 -6.10 4.27
N GLU A 562 -30.56 -4.87 3.80
CA GLU A 562 -30.51 -4.52 2.38
C GLU A 562 -29.47 -5.37 1.63
N PHE A 563 -28.26 -5.50 2.19
CA PHE A 563 -27.19 -6.30 1.62
C PHE A 563 -27.56 -7.79 1.54
N SER A 564 -28.09 -8.35 2.63
CA SER A 564 -28.46 -9.77 2.72
C SER A 564 -29.57 -10.13 1.73
N VAL A 565 -30.61 -9.29 1.63
CA VAL A 565 -31.70 -9.46 0.66
C VAL A 565 -31.19 -9.35 -0.77
N LYS A 566 -30.36 -8.35 -1.06
CA LYS A 566 -29.81 -8.11 -2.40
C LYS A 566 -28.98 -9.29 -2.89
N ILE A 567 -28.11 -9.85 -2.04
CA ILE A 567 -27.32 -11.05 -2.39
C ILE A 567 -28.22 -12.28 -2.60
N THR A 568 -29.15 -12.50 -1.68
CA THR A 568 -30.05 -13.66 -1.73
C THR A 568 -30.87 -13.64 -3.01
N LEU A 569 -31.54 -12.52 -3.31
CA LEU A 569 -32.32 -12.36 -4.52
C LEU A 569 -31.46 -12.47 -5.78
N ALA A 570 -30.30 -11.82 -5.83
CA ALA A 570 -29.41 -11.87 -6.99
C ALA A 570 -29.00 -13.31 -7.34
N ARG A 571 -28.66 -14.12 -6.32
CA ARG A 571 -28.31 -15.53 -6.52
C ARG A 571 -29.52 -16.37 -6.93
N PHE A 572 -30.69 -16.08 -6.37
CA PHE A 572 -31.91 -16.81 -6.66
C PHE A 572 -32.41 -16.55 -8.08
N ILE A 573 -32.61 -15.29 -8.47
CA ILE A 573 -33.16 -14.90 -9.78
C ILE A 573 -32.22 -15.23 -10.95
N LYS A 574 -30.91 -15.37 -10.69
CA LYS A 574 -29.94 -15.86 -11.67
C LYS A 574 -30.20 -17.32 -12.06
N ARG A 575 -30.75 -18.12 -11.14
CA ARG A 575 -30.98 -19.56 -11.35
C ARG A 575 -32.43 -19.91 -11.61
N TYR A 576 -33.36 -19.08 -11.14
CA TYR A 576 -34.78 -19.36 -11.17
C TYR A 576 -35.60 -18.22 -11.78
N LYS A 577 -36.71 -18.56 -12.40
CA LYS A 577 -37.83 -17.65 -12.72
C LYS A 577 -38.91 -17.85 -11.67
N LEU A 578 -39.55 -16.76 -11.27
CA LEU A 578 -40.60 -16.75 -10.26
C LEU A 578 -41.90 -16.28 -10.91
N TYR A 579 -42.98 -16.98 -10.60
CA TYR A 579 -44.33 -16.65 -11.00
C TYR A 579 -45.21 -16.70 -9.76
N ALA A 580 -46.05 -15.70 -9.56
CA ALA A 580 -47.04 -15.68 -8.49
C ALA A 580 -48.43 -15.61 -9.11
N ASN A 581 -49.37 -16.40 -8.59
CA ASN A 581 -50.77 -16.35 -9.03
C ASN A 581 -51.61 -15.39 -8.18
N ALA A 582 -51.13 -14.15 -8.03
CA ALA A 582 -51.83 -13.10 -7.31
C ALA A 582 -51.43 -11.71 -7.83
N LYS A 583 -52.37 -10.77 -7.88
CA LYS A 583 -52.08 -9.36 -8.11
C LYS A 583 -51.87 -8.66 -6.77
N ILE A 584 -51.10 -7.56 -6.78
CA ILE A 584 -50.90 -6.73 -5.58
C ILE A 584 -52.21 -6.20 -5.01
N GLU A 585 -53.18 -5.91 -5.88
CA GLU A 585 -54.52 -5.46 -5.53
C GLU A 585 -55.31 -6.50 -4.70
N ASP A 586 -54.96 -7.77 -4.83
CA ASP A 586 -55.63 -8.90 -4.15
C ASP A 586 -54.96 -9.22 -2.80
N LEU A 587 -53.84 -8.56 -2.47
CA LEU A 587 -53.10 -8.82 -1.23
C LEU A 587 -53.76 -8.11 -0.04
N VAL A 588 -54.23 -8.90 0.91
CA VAL A 588 -54.70 -8.41 2.22
C VAL A 588 -53.55 -8.48 3.20
N PHE A 589 -53.18 -7.34 3.80
CA PHE A 589 -52.13 -7.27 4.81
C PHE A 589 -52.73 -7.20 6.21
N GLU A 590 -52.13 -7.93 7.14
CA GLU A 590 -52.43 -7.84 8.56
C GLU A 590 -51.24 -7.27 9.33
N ASN A 591 -51.54 -6.46 10.33
CA ASN A 591 -50.55 -5.80 11.16
C ASN A 591 -50.54 -6.42 12.57
N HIS A 592 -49.45 -7.11 12.90
CA HIS A 592 -49.14 -7.47 14.29
C HIS A 592 -48.05 -6.51 14.81
N ILE A 593 -46.80 -6.96 14.80
CA ILE A 593 -45.60 -6.13 15.01
C ILE A 593 -45.02 -5.72 13.65
N SER A 594 -45.03 -6.64 12.70
CA SER A 594 -44.68 -6.42 11.31
C SER A 594 -45.88 -6.64 10.40
N LEU A 595 -45.88 -5.96 9.26
CA LEU A 595 -46.82 -6.22 8.18
C LEU A 595 -46.57 -7.62 7.62
N HIS A 596 -47.63 -8.43 7.51
CA HIS A 596 -47.53 -9.78 6.94
C HIS A 596 -48.79 -10.14 6.15
N LEU A 597 -48.69 -11.19 5.34
CA LEU A 597 -49.81 -11.76 4.60
C LEU A 597 -50.38 -12.92 5.41
N PRO A 598 -51.66 -12.91 5.81
CA PRO A 598 -52.27 -14.01 6.55
C PRO A 598 -52.42 -15.27 5.68
N LYS A 599 -52.49 -15.11 4.36
CA LYS A 599 -52.43 -16.19 3.37
C LYS A 599 -51.38 -15.85 2.32
N HIS A 600 -50.42 -16.76 2.11
CA HIS A 600 -49.39 -16.59 1.09
C HIS A 600 -49.90 -17.05 -0.28
N PRO A 601 -49.75 -16.23 -1.35
CA PRO A 601 -50.01 -16.67 -2.71
C PRO A 601 -49.14 -17.86 -3.09
N GLU A 602 -49.67 -18.78 -3.90
CA GLU A 602 -48.86 -19.82 -4.51
C GLU A 602 -47.81 -19.21 -5.43
N MET A 603 -46.56 -19.64 -5.25
CA MET A 603 -45.43 -19.27 -6.10
C MET A 603 -44.94 -20.47 -6.88
N LYS A 604 -44.89 -20.34 -8.21
CA LYS A 604 -44.24 -21.31 -9.09
C LYS A 604 -42.79 -20.87 -9.34
N ILE A 605 -41.86 -21.79 -9.15
CA ILE A 605 -40.42 -21.56 -9.34
C ILE A 605 -39.93 -22.46 -10.47
N GLU A 606 -39.35 -21.88 -11.50
CA GLU A 606 -38.80 -22.62 -12.64
C GLU A 606 -37.30 -22.40 -12.77
N ARG A 607 -36.50 -23.47 -12.88
CA ARG A 607 -35.06 -23.33 -13.11
C ARG A 607 -34.80 -22.78 -14.51
N ARG A 608 -33.98 -21.73 -14.62
CA ARG A 608 -33.51 -21.22 -15.91
C ARG A 608 -32.68 -22.30 -16.61
N LYS A 609 -32.99 -22.60 -17.88
CA LYS A 609 -32.08 -23.37 -18.74
C LYS A 609 -30.82 -22.51 -18.94
N MET A 610 -29.72 -22.90 -18.30
CA MET A 610 -28.44 -22.23 -18.57
C MET A 610 -28.03 -22.60 -19.99
N SER A 611 -27.83 -21.62 -20.86
CA SER A 611 -27.03 -21.84 -22.06
C SER A 611 -25.67 -22.39 -21.60
N LYS A 612 -25.19 -23.46 -22.23
CA LYS A 612 -23.83 -23.97 -22.00
C LYS A 612 -22.85 -22.77 -22.14
N PRO A 613 -21.82 -22.74 -21.27
CA PRO A 613 -20.94 -21.58 -21.12
C PRO A 613 -20.31 -21.12 -22.43
#